data_AF-A0A0J1GJJ3-F1
#
_entry.id   AF-A0A0J1GJJ3-F1
#
_cell.length_a   1.000
_cell.length_b   1.000
_cell.length_c   1.000
_cell.angle_alpha   90.00
_cell.angle_beta   90.00
_cell.angle_gamma   90.00
#
_symmetry.space_group_name_H-M   'P 1'
#
loop_
_entity.id
_entity.type
_entity.pdbx_description
1 polymer ?
#
loop_
_entity_poly.entity_id
_entity_poly.type
_entity_poly.pdbx_seq_one_letter_code
_entity_poly.pdbx_strand_id
1 'polypeptide(L)'
;MAKLSMRTRLFAVIVIALAIAVTMVGVLMLSNQQRLLRAMVADSLAAAQRVVDSKLQGKAEQALGVAMAVAGMPEIATGAANRDRTAIVDTVVKVYEEVHAAFGVDVLHVRAPFDTSLVRGQNPEVYGDV
;
A
#
# COMPACT_ATOMS: atom_id res chain seq x y z
N MET A 1 5.80 -36.12 62.82
CA MET A 1 6.60 -35.48 61.74
C MET A 1 7.78 -36.40 61.43
N ALA A 2 7.73 -37.14 60.32
CA ALA A 2 8.81 -38.06 59.95
C ALA A 2 10.12 -37.28 59.73
N LYS A 3 11.20 -37.65 60.44
CA LYS A 3 12.54 -37.08 60.22
C LYS A 3 13.03 -37.53 58.84
N LEU A 4 12.92 -36.66 57.85
CA LEU A 4 13.50 -36.85 56.51
C LEU A 4 14.99 -37.18 56.64
N SER A 5 15.42 -38.24 55.96
CA SER A 5 16.84 -38.59 55.89
C SER A 5 17.64 -37.43 55.29
N MET A 6 18.86 -37.20 55.75
CA MET A 6 19.71 -36.10 55.28
C MET A 6 19.93 -36.14 53.76
N ARG A 7 19.93 -37.35 53.17
CA ARG A 7 20.00 -37.58 51.72
C ARG A 7 18.79 -37.02 50.98
N THR A 8 17.58 -37.21 51.53
CA THR A 8 16.33 -36.73 50.91
C THR A 8 16.24 -35.20 50.92
N ARG A 9 16.71 -34.55 52.00
CA ARG A 9 16.81 -33.08 52.05
C ARG A 9 17.80 -32.54 51.02
N LEU A 10 18.96 -33.16 50.88
CA LEU A 10 19.97 -32.73 49.91
C LEU A 10 19.44 -32.87 48.48
N PHE A 11 18.79 -33.99 48.17
CA PHE A 11 18.20 -34.25 46.85
C PHE A 11 17.09 -33.25 46.52
N ALA A 12 16.22 -32.93 47.49
CA ALA A 12 15.17 -31.93 47.31
C ALA A 12 15.73 -30.54 46.98
N VAL A 13 16.80 -30.12 47.65
CA VAL A 13 17.46 -28.82 47.37
C VAL A 13 18.04 -28.79 45.95
N ILE A 14 18.69 -29.87 45.52
CA ILE A 14 19.27 -29.96 44.16
C ILE A 14 18.16 -29.88 43.11
N VAL A 15 17.06 -30.62 43.31
CA VAL A 15 15.93 -30.60 42.37
C VAL A 15 15.27 -29.22 42.31
N ILE A 16 15.10 -28.56 43.44
CA ILE A 16 14.54 -27.19 43.49
C ILE A 16 15.48 -26.21 42.78
N ALA A 17 16.79 -26.28 43.04
CA ALA A 17 17.76 -25.42 42.38
C ALA A 17 17.77 -25.62 40.86
N LEU A 18 17.69 -26.88 40.40
CA LEU A 18 17.59 -27.20 38.98
C LEU A 18 16.29 -26.67 38.37
N ALA A 19 15.15 -26.86 39.05
CA ALA A 19 13.86 -26.36 38.58
C ALA A 19 13.85 -24.83 38.46
N ILE A 20 14.47 -24.12 39.41
CA ILE A 20 14.62 -22.66 39.36
C ILE A 20 15.49 -22.25 38.16
N ALA A 21 16.64 -22.90 37.96
CA ALA A 21 17.53 -22.61 36.85
C ALA A 21 16.85 -22.80 35.49
N VAL A 22 16.15 -23.93 35.30
CA VAL A 22 15.40 -24.22 34.06
C VAL A 22 14.29 -23.19 33.83
N THR A 23 13.53 -22.85 34.87
CA THR A 23 12.46 -21.85 34.78
C THR A 23 13.01 -20.48 34.41
N MET A 24 14.11 -20.06 35.02
CA MET A 24 14.76 -18.78 34.75
C MET A 24 15.25 -18.69 33.29
N VAL A 25 15.93 -19.73 32.80
CA VAL A 25 16.38 -19.79 31.40
C VAL A 25 15.17 -19.78 30.44
N GLY A 26 14.11 -20.55 30.76
CA GLY A 26 12.89 -20.59 29.97
C GLY A 26 12.22 -19.21 29.85
N VAL A 27 12.09 -18.48 30.96
CA VAL A 27 11.52 -17.13 30.97
C VAL A 27 12.38 -16.16 30.16
N LEU A 28 13.72 -16.21 30.31
CA LEU A 28 14.62 -15.35 29.53
C LEU A 28 14.52 -15.64 28.03
N MET A 29 14.52 -16.91 27.64
CA MET A 29 14.39 -17.36 26.26
C MET A 29 13.07 -16.88 25.65
N LEU A 30 11.94 -17.08 26.34
CA LEU A 30 10.62 -16.62 25.90
C LEU A 30 10.56 -15.10 25.75
N SER A 31 11.14 -14.35 26.69
CA SER A 31 11.17 -12.88 26.63
C SER A 31 11.99 -12.37 25.44
N ASN A 32 13.06 -13.09 25.08
CA ASN A 32 13.90 -12.75 23.94
C ASN A 32 13.21 -13.08 22.62
N GLN A 33 12.60 -14.27 22.52
CA GLN A 33 11.82 -14.67 21.35
C GLN A 33 10.65 -13.71 21.09
N GLN A 34 9.92 -13.30 22.13
CA GLN A 34 8.85 -12.31 21.98
C GLN A 34 9.35 -10.96 21.47
N ARG A 35 10.51 -10.50 21.95
CA ARG A 35 11.13 -9.26 21.46
C ARG A 35 11.54 -9.36 20.00
N LEU A 36 12.21 -10.45 19.62
CA LEU A 36 12.62 -10.70 18.24
C LEU A 36 11.40 -10.81 17.31
N LEU A 37 10.36 -11.54 17.72
CA LEU A 37 9.13 -11.64 16.93
C LEU A 37 8.46 -10.28 16.73
N ARG A 38 8.37 -9.46 17.78
CA ARG A 38 7.80 -8.10 17.66
C ARG A 38 8.63 -7.22 16.73
N ALA A 39 9.96 -7.27 16.83
CA ALA A 39 10.85 -6.54 15.94
C ALA A 39 10.69 -7.00 14.49
N MET A 40 10.67 -8.31 14.24
CA MET A 40 10.45 -8.87 12.90
C MET A 40 9.10 -8.47 12.31
N VAL A 41 8.03 -8.48 13.10
CA VAL A 41 6.70 -8.04 12.65
C VAL A 41 6.71 -6.55 12.29
N ALA A 42 7.30 -5.72 13.14
CA ALA A 42 7.42 -4.29 12.87
C ALA A 42 8.24 -3.99 11.60
N ASP A 43 9.38 -4.66 11.44
CA ASP A 43 10.24 -4.50 10.26
C ASP A 43 9.56 -5.02 8.99
N SER A 44 8.86 -6.14 9.08
CA SER A 44 8.10 -6.71 7.95
C SER A 44 6.96 -5.79 7.52
N LEU A 45 6.25 -5.20 8.49
CA LEU A 45 5.19 -4.24 8.21
C LEU A 45 5.75 -2.97 7.57
N ALA A 46 6.86 -2.44 8.10
CA ALA A 46 7.54 -1.27 7.53
C ALA A 46 8.10 -1.54 6.13
N ALA A 47 8.59 -2.75 5.86
CA ALA A 47 9.02 -3.15 4.53
C ALA A 47 7.83 -3.25 3.56
N ALA A 48 6.72 -3.87 3.98
CA ALA A 48 5.49 -3.94 3.18
C ALA A 48 4.93 -2.55 2.88
N GLN A 49 4.90 -1.66 3.87
CA GLN A 49 4.49 -0.27 3.69
C GLN A 49 5.35 0.44 2.64
N ARG A 50 6.68 0.35 2.74
CA ARG A 50 7.59 0.95 1.75
C ARG A 50 7.36 0.44 0.33
N VAL A 51 7.05 -0.85 0.19
CA VAL A 51 6.71 -1.45 -1.12
C VAL A 51 5.42 -0.87 -1.67
N VAL A 52 4.39 -0.72 -0.83
CA VAL A 52 3.11 -0.10 -1.21
C VAL A 52 3.32 1.36 -1.60
N ASP A 53 4.05 2.14 -0.78
CA ASP A 53 4.34 3.55 -1.04
C ASP A 53 5.08 3.73 -2.37
N SER A 54 6.09 2.88 -2.63
CA SER A 54 6.83 2.90 -3.89
C SER A 54 5.94 2.56 -5.10
N LYS A 55 5.01 1.61 -4.94
CA LYS A 55 4.04 1.28 -5.99
C LYS A 55 3.03 2.40 -6.23
N LEU A 56 2.55 3.04 -5.18
CA LEU A 56 1.65 4.19 -5.29
C LEU A 56 2.33 5.35 -6.00
N GLN A 57 3.59 5.65 -5.64
CA GLN A 57 4.38 6.67 -6.32
C GLN A 57 4.57 6.32 -7.80
N GLY A 58 4.98 5.09 -8.13
CA GLY A 58 5.12 4.66 -9.53
C GLY A 58 3.81 4.75 -10.33
N LYS A 59 2.67 4.45 -9.68
CA LYS A 59 1.34 4.63 -10.30
C LYS A 59 0.97 6.09 -10.51
N ALA A 60 1.33 6.98 -9.57
CA ALA A 60 1.13 8.42 -9.72
C ALA A 60 1.98 9.00 -10.86
N GLU A 61 3.25 8.60 -10.95
CA GLU A 61 4.16 8.99 -12.03
C GLU A 61 3.66 8.48 -13.39
N GLN A 62 3.17 7.23 -13.44
CA GLN A 62 2.54 6.66 -14.63
C GLN A 62 1.29 7.46 -15.06
N ALA A 63 0.39 7.77 -14.12
CA ALA A 63 -0.81 8.56 -14.39
C ALA A 63 -0.47 9.98 -14.86
N LEU A 64 0.56 10.61 -14.26
CA LEU A 64 1.06 11.90 -14.70
C LEU A 64 1.61 11.83 -16.13
N GLY A 65 2.39 10.79 -16.45
CA GLY A 65 2.91 10.57 -17.81
C GLY A 65 1.80 10.44 -18.84
N VAL A 66 0.75 9.67 -18.53
CA VAL A 66 -0.45 9.56 -19.38
C VAL A 66 -1.12 10.93 -19.54
N ALA A 67 -1.36 11.65 -18.43
CA ALA A 67 -1.98 12.96 -18.48
C ALA A 67 -1.18 13.97 -19.34
N MET A 68 0.14 13.98 -19.21
CA MET A 68 1.02 14.83 -20.02
C MET A 68 1.00 14.45 -21.50
N ALA A 69 0.99 13.14 -21.82
CA ALA A 69 0.91 12.67 -23.19
C ALA A 69 -0.42 13.10 -23.85
N VAL A 70 -1.54 12.92 -23.14
CA VAL A 70 -2.88 13.33 -23.59
C VAL A 70 -2.98 14.84 -23.74
N ALA A 71 -2.50 15.60 -22.75
CA ALA A 71 -2.50 17.06 -22.81
C ALA A 71 -1.58 17.62 -23.92
N GLY A 72 -0.56 16.86 -24.31
CA GLY A 72 0.35 17.21 -25.41
C GLY A 72 -0.23 16.98 -26.81
N MET A 73 -1.38 16.29 -26.93
CA MET A 73 -2.03 16.06 -28.23
C MET A 73 -2.66 17.38 -28.75
N PRO A 74 -2.27 17.88 -29.94
CA PRO A 74 -2.74 19.18 -30.43
C PRO A 74 -4.27 19.26 -30.57
N GLU A 75 -4.91 18.17 -30.98
CA GLU A 75 -6.37 18.05 -31.10
C GLU A 75 -7.07 18.24 -29.75
N ILE A 76 -6.55 17.59 -28.70
CA ILE A 76 -7.10 17.69 -27.35
C ILE A 76 -6.87 19.08 -26.76
N ALA A 77 -5.65 19.62 -26.90
CA ALA A 77 -5.31 20.96 -26.41
C ALA A 77 -6.17 22.04 -27.09
N THR A 78 -6.35 21.95 -28.41
CA THR A 78 -7.15 22.92 -29.18
C THR A 78 -8.64 22.79 -28.85
N GLY A 79 -9.17 21.57 -28.78
CA GLY A 79 -10.57 21.35 -28.40
C GLY A 79 -10.87 21.77 -26.96
N ALA A 80 -9.95 21.55 -26.02
CA ALA A 80 -10.08 22.03 -24.65
C ALA A 80 -10.07 23.57 -24.56
N ALA A 81 -9.19 24.23 -25.31
CA ALA A 81 -9.12 25.69 -25.38
C ALA A 81 -10.40 26.30 -25.98
N ASN A 82 -10.94 25.68 -27.03
CA ASN A 82 -12.15 26.12 -27.72
C ASN A 82 -13.45 25.63 -27.05
N ARG A 83 -13.36 24.78 -26.01
CA ARG A 83 -14.49 24.08 -25.39
C ARG A 83 -15.30 23.25 -26.40
N ASP A 84 -14.64 22.76 -27.43
CA ASP A 84 -15.24 21.94 -28.48
C ASP A 84 -15.20 20.47 -28.08
N ARG A 85 -16.23 20.05 -27.32
CA ARG A 85 -16.40 18.67 -26.88
C ARG A 85 -16.49 17.72 -28.07
N THR A 86 -17.23 18.10 -29.10
CA THR A 86 -17.49 17.26 -30.28
C THR A 86 -16.21 16.93 -31.03
N ALA A 87 -15.23 17.85 -31.05
CA ALA A 87 -13.94 17.62 -31.69
C ALA A 87 -13.03 16.64 -30.95
N ILE A 88 -13.23 16.40 -29.65
CA ILE A 88 -12.26 15.63 -28.83
C ILE A 88 -12.84 14.38 -28.17
N VAL A 89 -14.17 14.23 -28.11
CA VAL A 89 -14.79 13.15 -27.33
C VAL A 89 -14.35 11.75 -27.80
N ASP A 90 -14.35 11.50 -29.11
CA ASP A 90 -13.98 10.19 -29.66
C ASP A 90 -12.51 9.87 -29.40
N THR A 91 -11.64 10.87 -29.57
CA THR A 91 -10.21 10.74 -29.27
C THR A 91 -9.97 10.43 -27.80
N VAL A 92 -10.63 11.16 -26.89
CA VAL A 92 -10.47 10.96 -25.44
C VAL A 92 -11.01 9.60 -25.00
N VAL A 93 -12.16 9.16 -25.53
CA VAL A 93 -12.73 7.83 -25.24
C VAL A 93 -11.78 6.73 -25.72
N LYS A 94 -11.28 6.83 -26.95
CA LYS A 94 -10.34 5.84 -27.50
C LYS A 94 -9.05 5.77 -26.67
N VAL A 95 -8.48 6.93 -26.33
CA VAL A 95 -7.27 6.97 -25.48
C VAL A 95 -7.56 6.36 -24.11
N TYR A 96 -8.73 6.65 -23.51
CA TYR A 96 -9.15 6.05 -22.25
C TYR A 96 -9.18 4.52 -22.34
N GLU A 97 -9.79 3.94 -23.38
CA GLU A 97 -9.86 2.48 -23.56
C GLU A 97 -8.46 1.85 -23.65
N GLU A 98 -7.55 2.49 -24.40
CA GLU A 98 -6.16 2.03 -24.54
C GLU A 98 -5.40 2.08 -23.21
N VAL A 99 -5.49 3.19 -22.46
CA VAL A 99 -4.78 3.34 -21.18
C VAL A 99 -5.43 2.56 -20.04
N HIS A 100 -6.75 2.34 -20.09
CA HIS A 100 -7.45 1.46 -19.16
C HIS A 100 -6.98 0.03 -19.34
N ALA A 101 -6.95 -0.47 -20.58
CA ALA A 101 -6.50 -1.82 -20.90
C ALA A 101 -5.01 -2.03 -20.57
N ALA A 102 -4.15 -1.05 -20.88
CA ALA A 102 -2.71 -1.19 -20.68
C ALA A 102 -2.28 -0.98 -19.21
N PHE A 103 -2.92 -0.06 -18.49
CA PHE A 103 -2.38 0.45 -17.23
C PHE A 103 -3.36 0.41 -16.05
N GLY A 104 -4.63 0.08 -16.31
CA GLY A 104 -5.70 0.06 -15.30
C GLY A 104 -6.12 1.46 -14.86
N VAL A 105 -6.09 2.44 -15.76
CA VAL A 105 -6.57 3.80 -15.46
C VAL A 105 -8.09 3.80 -15.42
N ASP A 106 -8.68 4.13 -14.27
CA ASP A 106 -10.13 4.15 -14.10
C ASP A 106 -10.77 5.46 -14.58
N VAL A 107 -10.00 6.55 -14.59
CA VAL A 107 -10.50 7.90 -14.88
C VAL A 107 -9.55 8.61 -15.82
N LEU A 108 -10.09 9.07 -16.95
CA LEU A 108 -9.43 10.04 -17.84
C LEU A 108 -10.38 11.21 -18.04
N HIS A 109 -10.02 12.38 -17.52
CA HIS A 109 -10.90 13.54 -17.50
C HIS A 109 -10.18 14.76 -18.11
N VAL A 110 -10.73 15.27 -19.20
CA VAL A 110 -10.33 16.54 -19.81
C VAL A 110 -11.26 17.64 -19.29
N ARG A 111 -10.66 18.65 -18.68
CA ARG A 111 -11.37 19.84 -18.18
C ARG A 111 -11.05 21.06 -19.04
N ALA A 112 -12.06 21.89 -19.25
CA ALA A 112 -11.92 23.19 -19.89
C ALA A 112 -11.44 24.24 -18.87
N PRO A 113 -11.04 25.45 -19.30
CA PRO A 113 -10.79 26.57 -18.38
C PRO A 113 -11.96 26.79 -17.43
N PHE A 114 -11.68 27.23 -16.19
CA PHE A 114 -12.64 27.35 -15.08
C PHE A 114 -13.16 26.01 -14.52
N ASP A 115 -12.36 24.94 -14.69
CA ASP A 115 -12.58 23.62 -14.09
C ASP A 115 -13.83 22.87 -14.56
N THR A 116 -14.46 23.35 -15.65
CA THR A 116 -15.64 22.72 -16.23
C THR A 116 -15.28 21.37 -16.85
N SER A 117 -16.02 20.32 -16.49
CA SER A 117 -15.90 19.00 -17.09
C SER A 117 -16.23 19.04 -18.58
N LEU A 118 -15.24 18.78 -19.43
CA LEU A 118 -15.45 18.80 -20.88
C LEU A 118 -15.72 17.41 -21.43
N VAL A 119 -14.85 16.45 -21.11
CA VAL A 119 -15.00 15.03 -21.49
C VAL A 119 -14.44 14.11 -20.41
N ARG A 120 -15.19 13.07 -20.06
CA ARG A 120 -14.74 11.94 -19.25
C ARG A 120 -14.66 10.71 -20.15
N GLY A 121 -13.48 10.15 -20.35
CA GLY A 121 -13.31 8.98 -21.22
C GLY A 121 -14.12 7.78 -20.75
N GLN A 122 -14.19 7.57 -19.43
CA GLN A 122 -14.93 6.47 -18.80
C GLN A 122 -16.46 6.64 -18.82
N ASN A 123 -16.93 7.88 -18.95
CA ASN A 123 -18.36 8.17 -18.98
C ASN A 123 -18.61 9.45 -19.80
N PRO A 124 -18.55 9.37 -21.13
CA PRO A 124 -18.60 10.55 -21.98
C PRO A 124 -19.95 11.29 -21.88
N GLU A 125 -21.02 10.62 -21.44
CA GLU A 125 -22.34 11.20 -21.25
C GLU A 125 -22.40 12.19 -20.09
N VAL A 126 -21.46 12.13 -19.14
CA VAL A 126 -21.39 13.04 -17.99
C VAL A 126 -20.38 14.16 -18.28
N TYR A 127 -20.90 15.37 -18.48
CA TYR A 127 -20.11 16.57 -18.80
C TYR A 127 -20.82 17.85 -18.33
N GLY A 128 -20.08 18.96 -18.27
CA GLY A 128 -20.59 20.30 -17.96
C GLY A 128 -20.71 20.64 -16.47
N ASP A 129 -20.35 19.73 -15.57
CA ASP A 129 -20.27 19.98 -14.13
C ASP A 129 -18.95 20.65 -13.72
N VAL A 130 -18.96 21.31 -12.55
CA VAL A 130 -17.83 22.04 -11.96
C VAL A 130 -17.30 21.26 -10.77
#